data_AF-A0A0A0DP77-F1
#
_entry.id   AF-A0A0A0DP77-F1
#
_cell.length_a   1.000
_cell.length_b   1.000
_cell.length_c   1.000
_cell.angle_alpha   90.00
_cell.angle_beta   90.00
_cell.angle_gamma   90.00
#
_symmetry.space_group_name_H-M   'P 1'
#
loop_
_entity.id
_entity.type
_entity.pdbx_description
1 polymer ?
#
loop_
_entity_poly.entity_id
_entity_poly.type
_entity_poly.pdbx_seq_one_letter_code
_entity_poly.pdbx_strand_id
1 'polypeptide(L)'
;MISDDLGPKHANRLFRTPVGTASARRLRAVDLKAFTPNTESEVDHFLVAFCEGWRQRGHEGALPERRGARKAMDEQDRNFLWLWDLARKEIGRKRRDPSVAIAPLLSLGNPVIIPGPRPLIVMAEGLWSLIMKVALGILVWADGPSGYEDAGLTFVRHACEEWRTNDPERGPPGRAVISLSTLDQDITTFAVGLAHGFFTWAYLHELGHFRLGHLPSAVVARAALAGDDSQGQDPKGEVRAYMHAEELQADAFAADAYLRLMPLELTVRGRMEFGQQIDHAPLIGMEVINLAMRLAGRSGDLTSSTHPAPLTRRSAMADSFEPRFTLAGRSFYAAWTARLIEAGEALGVPRHLV
;
A
#
# COMPACT_ATOMS: atom_id res chain seq x y z
N MET A 1 3.43 25.79 -18.92
CA MET A 1 3.41 25.95 -17.46
C MET A 1 2.28 25.09 -16.93
N ILE A 2 2.61 23.99 -16.26
CA ILE A 2 1.63 23.15 -15.55
C ILE A 2 1.23 23.94 -14.31
N SER A 3 -0.07 24.17 -14.08
CA SER A 3 -0.55 24.94 -12.92
C SER A 3 -0.10 24.27 -11.61
N ASP A 4 0.33 25.06 -10.64
CA ASP A 4 0.67 24.61 -9.27
C ASP A 4 -0.55 24.10 -8.47
N ASP A 5 -1.76 24.11 -9.06
CA ASP A 5 -3.00 23.62 -8.44
C ASP A 5 -3.11 22.09 -8.33
N LEU A 6 -2.11 21.31 -8.78
CA LEU A 6 -2.10 19.86 -8.63
C LEU A 6 -1.62 19.47 -7.22
N GLY A 7 -2.44 19.75 -6.21
CA GLY A 7 -2.21 19.31 -4.84
C GLY A 7 -2.08 17.78 -4.69
N PRO A 8 -1.54 17.28 -3.57
CA PRO A 8 -1.27 15.85 -3.33
C PRO A 8 -2.54 14.98 -3.37
N LYS A 9 -3.72 15.57 -3.22
CA LYS A 9 -5.04 14.91 -3.27
C LYS A 9 -5.36 14.26 -4.63
N HIS A 10 -4.78 14.76 -5.73
CA HIS A 10 -5.19 14.31 -7.07
C HIS A 10 -4.56 12.99 -7.53
N ALA A 11 -3.56 12.45 -6.82
CA ALA A 11 -2.78 11.29 -7.27
C ALA A 11 -3.35 9.92 -6.87
N ASN A 12 -4.20 9.82 -5.85
CA ASN A 12 -4.63 8.53 -5.31
C ASN A 12 -6.12 8.30 -5.57
N ARG A 13 -6.44 7.50 -6.60
CA ARG A 13 -7.83 7.24 -7.00
C ARG A 13 -8.11 5.80 -7.39
N LEU A 14 -7.39 4.85 -6.82
CA LEU A 14 -7.50 3.43 -7.22
C LEU A 14 -8.66 2.68 -6.58
N PHE A 15 -9.43 3.35 -5.72
CA PHE A 15 -10.45 2.69 -4.91
C PHE A 15 -11.82 3.27 -5.21
N ARG A 16 -12.45 2.82 -6.30
CA ARG A 16 -13.91 2.93 -6.49
C ARG A 16 -14.69 1.95 -5.61
N THR A 17 -14.22 1.62 -4.41
CA THR A 17 -14.94 0.67 -3.55
C THR A 17 -16.16 1.39 -2.99
N PRO A 18 -17.40 1.01 -3.38
CA PRO A 18 -18.57 1.64 -2.81
C PRO A 18 -18.64 1.20 -1.34
N VAL A 19 -18.34 2.12 -0.42
CA VAL A 19 -18.57 1.88 1.00
C VAL A 19 -20.08 1.83 1.19
N GLY A 20 -20.63 0.63 1.38
CA GLY A 20 -22.06 0.46 1.63
C GLY A 20 -22.54 1.33 2.81
N THR A 21 -23.81 1.74 2.79
CA THR A 21 -24.40 2.68 3.77
C THR A 21 -24.17 2.26 5.24
N ALA A 22 -24.16 0.95 5.52
CA ALA A 22 -23.85 0.40 6.84
C ALA A 22 -22.36 0.55 7.23
N SER A 23 -21.43 0.33 6.31
CA SER A 23 -19.99 0.55 6.55
C SER A 23 -19.69 2.04 6.74
N ALA A 24 -20.31 2.91 5.93
CA ALA A 24 -20.15 4.35 6.06
C ALA A 24 -20.66 4.88 7.41
N ARG A 25 -21.77 4.32 7.92
CA ARG A 25 -22.28 4.64 9.27
C ARG A 25 -21.30 4.20 10.35
N ARG A 26 -20.69 3.03 10.22
CA ARG A 26 -19.73 2.50 11.21
C ARG A 26 -18.40 3.25 11.21
N LEU A 27 -17.91 3.68 10.05
CA LEU A 27 -16.76 4.56 9.95
C LEU A 27 -17.03 5.86 10.71
N ARG A 28 -18.17 6.53 10.44
CA ARG A 28 -18.58 7.75 11.17
C ARG A 28 -18.73 7.55 12.68
N ALA A 29 -19.15 6.36 13.12
CA ALA A 29 -19.32 6.05 14.54
C ALA A 29 -17.97 5.97 15.31
N VAL A 30 -16.85 5.82 14.60
CA VAL A 30 -15.48 5.86 15.15
C VAL A 30 -14.68 7.03 14.58
N ASP A 31 -15.37 8.10 14.16
CA ASP A 31 -14.84 9.33 13.56
C ASP A 31 -13.97 9.13 12.29
N LEU A 32 -14.03 7.94 11.69
CA LEU A 32 -13.41 7.70 10.40
C LEU A 32 -14.32 8.23 9.29
N LYS A 33 -13.74 9.02 8.38
CA LYS A 33 -14.39 9.37 7.13
C LYS A 33 -14.21 8.23 6.15
N ALA A 34 -15.24 7.97 5.35
CA ALA A 34 -15.05 7.14 4.17
C ALA A 34 -14.02 7.81 3.26
N PHE A 35 -13.22 7.01 2.55
CA PHE A 35 -12.42 7.53 1.45
C PHE A 35 -13.31 8.32 0.50
N THR A 36 -12.98 9.60 0.28
CA THR A 36 -13.67 10.45 -0.69
C THR A 36 -12.99 10.23 -2.04
N PRO A 37 -13.66 9.62 -3.03
CA PRO A 37 -13.08 9.51 -4.36
C PRO A 37 -12.88 10.89 -4.96
N ASN A 38 -11.81 11.09 -5.71
CA ASN A 38 -11.64 12.31 -6.50
C ASN A 38 -12.84 12.44 -7.50
N THR A 39 -13.14 13.66 -7.92
CA THR A 39 -14.21 14.09 -8.84
C THR A 39 -13.81 13.93 -10.31
N GLU A 40 -14.73 13.69 -11.26
CA GLU A 40 -14.36 13.52 -12.69
C GLU A 40 -13.42 14.62 -13.23
N SER A 41 -13.60 15.88 -12.81
CA SER A 41 -12.70 16.99 -13.11
C SER A 41 -11.27 16.79 -12.60
N GLU A 42 -11.09 16.31 -11.38
CA GLU A 42 -9.75 16.07 -10.82
C GLU A 42 -9.01 14.95 -11.55
N VAL A 43 -9.73 13.94 -12.06
CA VAL A 43 -9.11 12.90 -12.89
C VAL A 43 -8.76 13.43 -14.26
N ASP A 44 -9.63 14.22 -14.88
CA ASP A 44 -9.31 14.81 -16.18
C ASP A 44 -8.08 15.72 -16.06
N HIS A 45 -8.00 16.56 -15.03
CA HIS A 45 -6.83 17.40 -14.77
C HIS A 45 -5.54 16.57 -14.59
N PHE A 46 -5.59 15.49 -13.80
CA PHE A 46 -4.44 14.58 -13.66
C PHE A 46 -4.04 13.96 -15.00
N LEU A 47 -5.02 13.45 -15.76
CA LEU A 47 -4.78 12.82 -17.06
C LEU A 47 -4.20 13.81 -18.08
N VAL A 48 -4.66 15.06 -18.09
CA VAL A 48 -4.08 16.13 -18.92
C VAL A 48 -2.59 16.27 -18.60
N ALA A 49 -2.28 16.48 -17.31
CA ALA A 49 -0.91 16.72 -16.87
C ALA A 49 -0.01 15.49 -17.06
N PHE A 50 -0.53 14.27 -16.85
CA PHE A 50 0.17 13.02 -17.15
C PHE A 50 0.49 12.88 -18.64
N CYS A 51 -0.50 13.09 -19.51
CA CYS A 51 -0.29 12.98 -20.97
C CYS A 51 0.67 14.07 -21.48
N GLU A 52 0.64 15.27 -20.90
CA GLU A 52 1.59 16.34 -21.21
C GLU A 52 3.00 16.00 -20.73
N GLY A 53 3.16 15.50 -19.51
CA GLY A 53 4.43 15.02 -18.98
C GLY A 53 5.02 13.93 -19.87
N TRP A 54 4.21 12.92 -20.22
CA TRP A 54 4.59 11.85 -21.15
C TRP A 54 5.08 12.39 -22.49
N ARG A 55 4.35 13.35 -23.09
CA ARG A 55 4.74 13.98 -24.35
C ARG A 55 6.10 14.69 -24.25
N GLN A 56 6.34 15.40 -23.15
CA GLN A 56 7.59 16.13 -22.94
C GLN A 56 8.81 15.19 -22.82
N ARG A 57 8.61 13.95 -22.38
CA ARG A 57 9.69 12.96 -22.25
C ARG A 57 10.09 12.29 -23.57
N GLY A 58 9.29 12.42 -24.63
CA GLY A 58 9.65 11.90 -25.95
C GLY A 58 9.72 10.37 -26.03
N HIS A 59 8.97 9.66 -25.19
CA HIS A 59 8.91 8.19 -25.18
C HIS A 59 8.60 7.61 -26.56
N GLU A 60 9.32 6.55 -26.94
CA GLU A 60 9.05 5.78 -28.15
C GLU A 60 7.76 4.97 -27.97
N GLY A 61 6.67 5.42 -28.59
CA GLY A 61 5.38 4.75 -28.51
C GLY A 61 4.21 5.65 -28.92
N ALA A 62 3.01 5.08 -29.03
CA ALA A 62 1.81 5.87 -29.22
C ALA A 62 1.59 6.74 -27.97
N LEU A 63 1.45 8.06 -28.16
CA LEU A 63 1.05 8.98 -27.10
C LEU A 63 -0.19 8.42 -26.40
N PRO A 64 -0.21 8.26 -25.06
CA PRO A 64 -1.42 7.88 -24.38
C PRO A 64 -2.43 8.98 -24.60
N GLU A 65 -3.42 8.75 -25.45
CA GLU A 65 -4.59 9.61 -25.53
C GLU A 65 -5.27 9.60 -24.15
N ARG A 66 -5.85 10.73 -23.72
CA ARG A 66 -6.51 10.83 -22.39
C ARG A 66 -7.48 9.68 -22.13
N ARG A 67 -8.22 9.28 -23.17
CA ARG A 67 -9.14 8.14 -23.13
C ARG A 67 -8.43 6.80 -22.92
N GLY A 68 -7.28 6.61 -23.55
CA GLY A 68 -6.43 5.43 -23.37
C GLY A 68 -5.84 5.35 -21.96
N ALA A 69 -5.27 6.45 -21.47
CA ALA A 69 -4.76 6.53 -20.10
C ALA A 69 -5.87 6.29 -19.05
N ARG A 70 -7.06 6.88 -19.24
CA ARG A 70 -8.23 6.60 -18.39
C ARG A 70 -8.63 5.13 -18.44
N LYS A 71 -8.64 4.52 -19.63
CA LYS A 71 -8.98 3.11 -19.80
C LYS A 71 -7.99 2.21 -19.06
N ALA A 72 -6.69 2.51 -19.13
CA ALA A 72 -5.65 1.76 -18.41
C ALA A 72 -5.80 1.89 -16.89
N MET A 73 -6.05 3.10 -16.37
CA MET A 73 -6.35 3.30 -14.95
C MET A 73 -7.58 2.50 -14.51
N ASP A 74 -8.69 2.61 -15.25
CA ASP A 74 -9.91 1.86 -14.94
C ASP A 74 -9.71 0.33 -15.05
N GLU A 75 -8.80 -0.14 -15.91
CA GLU A 75 -8.42 -1.55 -16.03
C GLU A 75 -7.64 -2.04 -14.80
N GLN A 76 -6.68 -1.24 -14.31
CA GLN A 76 -5.93 -1.55 -13.10
C GLN A 76 -6.85 -1.64 -11.87
N ASP A 77 -7.76 -0.67 -11.70
CA ASP A 77 -8.76 -0.71 -10.63
C ASP A 77 -9.63 -1.98 -10.68
N ARG A 78 -10.08 -2.35 -11.89
CA ARG A 78 -10.89 -3.56 -12.07
C ARG A 78 -10.11 -4.82 -11.74
N ASN A 79 -8.85 -4.92 -12.18
CA ASN A 79 -7.98 -6.07 -11.88
C ASN A 79 -7.76 -6.20 -10.37
N PHE A 80 -7.51 -5.08 -9.69
CA PHE A 80 -7.37 -5.04 -8.24
C PHE A 80 -8.64 -5.50 -7.50
N LEU A 81 -9.81 -4.98 -7.87
CA LEU A 81 -11.08 -5.40 -7.28
C LEU A 81 -11.39 -6.88 -7.56
N TRP A 82 -10.99 -7.37 -8.73
CA TRP A 82 -11.12 -8.79 -9.09
C TRP A 82 -10.22 -9.69 -8.22
N LEU A 83 -8.97 -9.29 -7.96
CA LEU A 83 -8.07 -9.98 -7.02
C LEU A 83 -8.70 -10.12 -5.63
N TRP A 84 -9.34 -9.06 -5.13
CA TRP A 84 -10.04 -9.10 -3.84
C TRP A 84 -11.28 -10.00 -3.85
N ASP A 85 -12.06 -10.04 -4.94
CA ASP A 85 -13.17 -10.99 -5.05
C ASP A 85 -12.67 -12.44 -5.15
N LEU A 86 -11.55 -12.67 -5.84
CA LEU A 86 -10.90 -13.97 -5.91
C LEU A 86 -10.40 -14.42 -4.53
N ALA A 87 -9.71 -13.54 -3.79
CA ALA A 87 -9.30 -13.77 -2.41
C ALA A 87 -10.48 -14.19 -1.52
N ARG A 88 -11.63 -13.50 -1.67
CA ARG A 88 -12.86 -13.82 -0.94
C ARG A 88 -13.47 -15.16 -1.35
N LYS A 89 -13.35 -15.56 -2.61
CA LYS A 89 -13.84 -16.86 -3.10
C LYS A 89 -12.98 -18.00 -2.57
N GLU A 90 -11.67 -17.87 -2.64
CA GLU A 90 -10.72 -18.91 -2.23
C GLU A 90 -10.82 -19.22 -0.73
N ILE A 91 -11.04 -18.20 0.09
CA ILE A 91 -11.16 -18.36 1.55
C ILE A 91 -12.54 -18.91 1.95
N GLY A 92 -13.49 -18.97 1.01
CA GLY A 92 -14.87 -19.43 1.21
C GLY A 92 -15.71 -18.46 2.04
N ARG A 93 -16.97 -18.21 1.67
CA ARG A 93 -17.82 -17.24 2.39
C ARG A 93 -18.46 -17.84 3.64
N LYS A 94 -18.32 -17.20 4.81
CA LYS A 94 -19.12 -17.47 6.01
C LYS A 94 -20.19 -16.39 6.21
N ARG A 95 -21.33 -16.75 6.81
CA ARG A 95 -22.46 -15.83 7.08
C ARG A 95 -22.07 -14.58 7.89
N ARG A 96 -20.97 -14.64 8.65
CA ARG A 96 -20.47 -13.56 9.52
C ARG A 96 -19.16 -12.93 9.05
N ASP A 97 -18.73 -13.18 7.81
CA ASP A 97 -17.47 -12.62 7.30
C ASP A 97 -17.40 -11.10 7.45
N PRO A 98 -16.24 -10.53 7.78
CA PRO A 98 -16.11 -9.11 7.92
C PRO A 98 -16.53 -8.37 6.64
N SER A 99 -17.15 -7.21 6.82
CA SER A 99 -17.26 -6.21 5.75
C SER A 99 -15.88 -5.57 5.54
N VAL A 100 -15.68 -4.97 4.37
CA VAL A 100 -14.45 -4.24 4.04
C VAL A 100 -14.81 -2.81 3.66
N ALA A 101 -14.01 -1.86 4.11
CA ALA A 101 -14.02 -0.49 3.62
C ALA A 101 -12.58 0.00 3.45
N ILE A 102 -12.40 1.02 2.60
CA ILE A 102 -11.14 1.73 2.45
C ILE A 102 -11.35 3.12 3.02
N ALA A 103 -10.42 3.56 3.86
CA ALA A 103 -10.49 4.86 4.51
C ALA A 103 -9.09 5.46 4.69
N PRO A 104 -8.99 6.80 4.73
CA PRO A 104 -7.80 7.46 5.25
C PRO A 104 -7.71 7.18 6.76
N LEU A 105 -6.70 6.41 7.18
CA LEU A 105 -6.45 6.10 8.59
C LEU A 105 -5.37 7.04 9.14
N LEU A 106 -5.79 8.28 9.45
CA LEU A 106 -4.93 9.34 9.97
C LEU A 106 -4.41 9.01 11.37
N SER A 107 -3.31 8.23 11.46
CA SER A 107 -2.41 8.00 12.63
C SER A 107 -1.77 6.61 12.64
N LEU A 108 -2.49 5.60 12.12
CA LEU A 108 -2.11 4.19 12.26
C LEU A 108 -1.35 3.65 11.05
N GLY A 109 -1.53 4.24 9.86
CA GLY A 109 -0.84 3.83 8.62
C GLY A 109 -1.06 2.38 8.17
N ASN A 110 -1.83 1.59 8.92
CA ASN A 110 -2.03 0.16 8.79
C ASN A 110 -3.55 -0.17 8.85
N PRO A 111 -4.00 -1.30 8.27
CA PRO A 111 -5.39 -1.73 8.39
C PRO A 111 -5.82 -1.91 9.85
N VAL A 112 -7.13 -1.80 10.11
CA VAL A 112 -7.71 -2.03 11.43
C VAL A 112 -9.04 -2.77 11.34
N ILE A 113 -9.42 -3.46 12.43
CA ILE A 113 -10.75 -4.07 12.58
C ILE A 113 -11.59 -3.29 13.58
N ILE A 114 -12.72 -2.76 13.10
CA ILE A 114 -13.78 -2.21 13.95
C ILE A 114 -14.69 -3.36 14.43
N PRO A 115 -14.89 -3.53 15.76
CA PRO A 115 -15.78 -4.55 16.31
C PRO A 115 -17.25 -4.40 15.88
N GLY A 116 -17.99 -5.50 15.87
CA GLY A 116 -19.44 -5.52 15.61
C GLY A 116 -19.97 -6.93 15.26
N PRO A 117 -21.30 -7.11 15.14
CA PRO A 117 -21.92 -8.41 14.82
C PRO A 117 -21.41 -9.03 13.51
N ARG A 118 -21.03 -8.16 12.57
CA ARG A 118 -20.23 -8.45 11.39
C ARG A 118 -19.05 -7.49 11.43
N PRO A 119 -17.81 -7.89 11.80
CA PRO A 119 -16.69 -6.96 11.92
C PRO A 119 -16.43 -6.17 10.64
N LEU A 120 -15.79 -5.01 10.73
CA LEU A 120 -15.42 -4.21 9.55
C LEU A 120 -13.91 -4.08 9.51
N ILE A 121 -13.30 -4.66 8.47
CA ILE A 121 -11.91 -4.41 8.11
C ILE A 121 -11.86 -3.06 7.42
N VAL A 122 -11.06 -2.15 7.94
CA VAL A 122 -10.77 -0.85 7.34
C VAL A 122 -9.36 -0.89 6.81
N MET A 123 -9.23 -0.89 5.48
CA MET A 123 -7.95 -0.89 4.80
C MET A 123 -7.42 0.55 4.69
N ALA A 124 -6.16 0.76 5.10
CA ALA A 124 -5.50 2.06 5.08
C ALA A 124 -5.08 2.44 3.66
N GLU A 125 -5.72 3.45 3.05
CA GLU A 125 -5.29 3.94 1.73
C GLU A 125 -3.84 4.44 1.73
N GLY A 126 -3.42 5.12 2.80
CA GLY A 126 -2.04 5.61 2.96
C GLY A 126 -0.99 4.50 2.92
N LEU A 127 -1.33 3.26 3.32
CA LEU A 127 -0.42 2.13 3.19
C LEU A 127 -0.16 1.78 1.73
N TRP A 128 -1.23 1.72 0.92
CA TRP A 128 -1.09 1.49 -0.52
C TRP A 128 -0.24 2.61 -1.16
N SER A 129 -0.52 3.86 -0.81
CA SER A 129 0.21 5.01 -1.35
C SER A 129 1.70 5.00 -0.96
N LEU A 130 2.02 4.65 0.28
CA LEU A 130 3.40 4.48 0.75
C LEU A 130 4.15 3.46 -0.11
N ILE A 131 3.61 2.24 -0.25
CA ILE A 131 4.28 1.17 -0.99
C ILE A 131 4.54 1.58 -2.44
N MET A 132 3.52 2.13 -3.11
CA MET A 132 3.66 2.59 -4.49
C MET A 132 4.74 3.68 -4.60
N LYS A 133 4.68 4.71 -3.75
CA LYS A 133 5.57 5.86 -3.85
C LYS A 133 7.02 5.51 -3.53
N VAL A 134 7.24 4.71 -2.48
CA VAL A 134 8.59 4.27 -2.11
C VAL A 134 9.19 3.39 -3.20
N ALA A 135 8.43 2.45 -3.75
CA ALA A 135 8.92 1.60 -4.83
C ALA A 135 9.25 2.38 -6.10
N LEU A 136 8.38 3.31 -6.50
CA LEU A 136 8.64 4.22 -7.60
C LEU A 136 9.92 5.04 -7.35
N GLY A 137 10.06 5.62 -6.15
CA GLY A 137 11.22 6.45 -5.81
C GLY A 137 12.54 5.68 -5.80
N ILE A 138 12.57 4.45 -5.25
CA ILE A 138 13.77 3.58 -5.24
C ILE A 138 14.16 3.18 -6.65
N LEU A 139 13.21 2.75 -7.48
CA LEU A 139 13.50 2.31 -8.84
C LEU A 139 13.93 3.47 -9.74
N VAL A 140 13.33 4.65 -9.59
CA VAL A 140 13.81 5.86 -10.28
C VAL A 140 15.22 6.23 -9.82
N TRP A 141 15.52 6.12 -8.53
CA TRP A 141 16.86 6.38 -8.02
C TRP A 141 17.91 5.39 -8.56
N ALA A 142 17.56 4.11 -8.62
CA ALA A 142 18.49 3.04 -8.96
C ALA A 142 18.68 2.84 -10.47
N ASP A 143 17.59 2.94 -11.23
CA ASP A 143 17.50 2.49 -12.61
C ASP A 143 16.87 3.56 -13.53
N GLY A 144 16.48 4.72 -12.98
CA GLY A 144 15.90 5.81 -13.75
C GLY A 144 16.92 6.52 -14.65
N PRO A 145 16.45 7.38 -15.58
CA PRO A 145 17.34 8.18 -16.40
C PRO A 145 18.29 9.04 -15.56
N SER A 146 19.54 9.22 -16.03
CA SER A 146 20.54 10.02 -15.32
C SER A 146 20.03 11.45 -15.04
N GLY A 147 20.29 11.94 -13.82
CA GLY A 147 19.85 13.25 -13.33
C GLY A 147 18.54 13.21 -12.52
N TYR A 148 17.95 12.04 -12.28
CA TYR A 148 16.74 11.85 -11.47
C TYR A 148 16.99 11.10 -10.15
N GLU A 149 18.24 10.78 -9.83
CA GLU A 149 18.65 10.02 -8.65
C GLU A 149 18.19 10.73 -7.37
N ASP A 150 18.53 12.02 -7.23
CA ASP A 150 18.15 12.84 -6.08
C ASP A 150 16.62 13.03 -5.98
N ALA A 151 15.95 13.09 -7.13
CA ALA A 151 14.49 13.20 -7.19
C ALA A 151 13.82 11.93 -6.65
N GLY A 152 14.34 10.75 -6.98
CA GLY A 152 13.88 9.47 -6.47
C GLY A 152 13.99 9.37 -4.93
N LEU A 153 15.17 9.67 -4.37
CA LEU A 153 15.37 9.64 -2.91
C LEU A 153 14.54 10.70 -2.17
N THR A 154 14.42 11.90 -2.72
CA THR A 154 13.56 12.96 -2.18
C THR A 154 12.10 12.51 -2.16
N PHE A 155 11.66 11.83 -3.22
CA PHE A 155 10.32 11.28 -3.32
C PHE A 155 10.05 10.20 -2.26
N VAL A 156 11.00 9.29 -2.02
CA VAL A 156 10.92 8.30 -0.93
C VAL A 156 10.77 9.00 0.42
N ARG A 157 11.59 10.00 0.71
CA ARG A 157 11.54 10.73 1.99
C ARG A 157 10.17 11.37 2.22
N HIS A 158 9.62 12.06 1.21
CA HIS A 158 8.30 12.67 1.32
C HIS A 158 7.18 11.64 1.44
N ALA A 159 7.26 10.50 0.76
CA ALA A 159 6.28 9.43 0.90
C ALA A 159 6.25 8.83 2.32
N CYS A 160 7.43 8.64 2.92
CA CYS A 160 7.55 8.19 4.31
C CYS A 160 7.01 9.24 5.29
N GLU A 161 7.27 10.53 5.04
CA GLU A 161 6.78 11.63 5.87
C GLU A 161 5.26 11.81 5.79
N GLU A 162 4.68 11.71 4.59
CA GLU A 162 3.23 11.66 4.36
C GLU A 162 2.59 10.54 5.15
N TRP A 163 3.13 9.32 5.03
CA TRP A 163 2.58 8.18 5.74
C TRP A 163 2.74 8.31 7.26
N ARG A 164 3.87 8.84 7.73
CA ARG A 164 4.17 9.07 9.14
C ARG A 164 3.20 10.04 9.80
N THR A 165 3.05 11.21 9.19
CA THR A 165 2.18 12.29 9.68
C THR A 165 0.72 12.04 9.32
N ASN A 166 0.51 11.10 8.39
CA ASN A 166 -0.73 10.87 7.69
C ASN A 166 -1.34 12.17 7.16
N ASP A 167 -0.48 13.08 6.69
CA ASP A 167 -0.83 14.37 6.11
C ASP A 167 -0.45 14.36 4.62
N PRO A 168 -1.42 14.36 3.70
CA PRO A 168 -1.14 14.38 2.27
C PRO A 168 -0.33 15.63 1.85
N GLU A 169 -0.44 16.75 2.57
CA GLU A 169 0.33 17.98 2.28
C GLU A 169 1.83 17.82 2.57
N ARG A 170 2.22 16.81 3.34
CA ARG A 170 3.62 16.44 3.59
C ARG A 170 4.17 15.45 2.56
N GLY A 171 3.31 14.94 1.68
CA GLY A 171 3.70 14.00 0.65
C GLY A 171 4.36 14.62 -0.57
N PRO A 172 4.80 13.78 -1.51
CA PRO A 172 5.34 14.27 -2.76
C PRO A 172 4.27 15.11 -3.48
N PRO A 173 4.64 16.30 -4.01
CA PRO A 173 3.69 17.12 -4.72
C PRO A 173 3.18 16.39 -5.97
N GLY A 174 1.93 16.64 -6.38
CA GLY A 174 1.32 15.93 -7.52
C GLY A 174 2.15 15.99 -8.80
N ARG A 175 2.83 17.12 -9.04
CA ARG A 175 3.78 17.28 -10.17
C ARG A 175 4.98 16.33 -10.09
N ALA A 176 5.49 16.03 -8.90
CA ALA A 176 6.59 15.08 -8.73
C ALA A 176 6.09 13.65 -8.98
N VAL A 177 4.88 13.32 -8.52
CA VAL A 177 4.25 12.02 -8.83
C VAL A 177 4.10 11.85 -10.34
N ILE A 178 3.58 12.86 -11.05
CA ILE A 178 3.47 12.84 -12.51
C ILE A 178 4.85 12.74 -13.16
N SER A 179 5.80 13.57 -12.74
CA SER A 179 7.15 13.56 -13.31
C SER A 179 7.80 12.20 -13.20
N LEU A 180 7.79 11.58 -12.02
CA LEU A 180 8.42 10.27 -11.80
C LEU A 180 7.64 9.14 -12.49
N SER A 181 6.30 9.15 -12.44
CA SER A 181 5.47 8.12 -13.09
C SER A 181 5.48 8.19 -14.62
N THR A 182 5.99 9.28 -15.19
CA THR A 182 6.20 9.43 -16.63
C THR A 182 7.66 9.24 -17.01
N LEU A 183 8.58 8.89 -16.10
CA LEU A 183 9.97 8.60 -16.46
C LEU A 183 10.11 7.25 -17.15
N ASP A 184 9.42 6.25 -16.62
CA ASP A 184 9.48 4.88 -17.10
C ASP A 184 8.15 4.18 -16.76
N GLN A 185 7.51 3.62 -17.78
CA GLN A 185 6.22 2.96 -17.61
C GLN A 185 6.37 1.62 -16.89
N ASP A 186 7.42 0.86 -17.13
CA ASP A 186 7.62 -0.44 -16.50
C ASP A 186 7.85 -0.26 -15.00
N ILE A 187 8.65 0.74 -14.61
CA ILE A 187 8.83 1.12 -13.20
C ILE A 187 7.50 1.50 -12.55
N THR A 188 6.73 2.37 -13.21
CA THR A 188 5.46 2.87 -12.67
C THR A 188 4.44 1.76 -12.52
N THR A 189 4.33 0.94 -13.55
CA THR A 189 3.45 -0.21 -13.60
C THR A 189 3.87 -1.12 -12.43
N PHE A 190 5.17 -1.42 -12.27
CA PHE A 190 5.66 -2.29 -11.20
C PHE A 190 5.33 -1.76 -9.81
N ALA A 191 5.55 -0.47 -9.55
CA ALA A 191 5.23 0.15 -8.27
C ALA A 191 3.74 0.02 -7.92
N VAL A 192 2.84 0.20 -8.90
CA VAL A 192 1.40 0.01 -8.73
C VAL A 192 1.07 -1.46 -8.46
N GLY A 193 1.66 -2.39 -9.23
CA GLY A 193 1.49 -3.83 -9.05
C GLY A 193 1.92 -4.32 -7.66
N LEU A 194 3.08 -3.86 -7.20
CA LEU A 194 3.60 -4.15 -5.88
C LEU A 194 2.67 -3.64 -4.77
N ALA A 195 2.17 -2.42 -4.90
CA ALA A 195 1.22 -1.85 -3.95
C ALA A 195 -0.11 -2.62 -3.93
N HIS A 196 -0.65 -3.01 -5.08
CA HIS A 196 -1.82 -3.89 -5.17
C HIS A 196 -1.57 -5.26 -4.50
N GLY A 197 -0.41 -5.87 -4.76
CA GLY A 197 -0.01 -7.15 -4.18
C GLY A 197 0.07 -7.09 -2.66
N PHE A 198 0.80 -6.11 -2.12
CA PHE A 198 0.94 -5.93 -0.69
C PHE A 198 -0.39 -5.59 -0.02
N PHE A 199 -1.19 -4.72 -0.63
CA PHE A 199 -2.49 -4.32 -0.08
C PHE A 199 -3.51 -5.47 -0.10
N THR A 200 -3.39 -6.38 -1.05
CA THR A 200 -4.13 -7.65 -1.06
C THR A 200 -3.66 -8.57 0.07
N TRP A 201 -2.35 -8.71 0.27
CA TRP A 201 -1.83 -9.46 1.41
C TRP A 201 -2.28 -8.87 2.76
N ALA A 202 -2.28 -7.54 2.91
CA ALA A 202 -2.74 -6.87 4.14
C ALA A 202 -4.23 -7.14 4.40
N TYR A 203 -5.05 -7.20 3.36
CA TYR A 203 -6.46 -7.62 3.49
C TYR A 203 -6.57 -9.08 3.97
N LEU A 204 -5.77 -9.97 3.39
CA LEU A 204 -5.72 -11.38 3.77
C LEU A 204 -5.24 -11.58 5.21
N HIS A 205 -4.33 -10.74 5.69
CA HIS A 205 -3.85 -10.72 7.07
C HIS A 205 -4.98 -10.41 8.05
N GLU A 206 -5.73 -9.33 7.81
CA GLU A 206 -6.89 -8.99 8.64
C GLU A 206 -7.99 -10.06 8.60
N LEU A 207 -8.21 -10.66 7.42
CA LEU A 207 -9.11 -11.79 7.28
C LEU A 207 -8.58 -13.03 8.01
N GLY A 208 -7.27 -13.22 8.09
CA GLY A 208 -6.58 -14.24 8.87
C GLY A 208 -6.92 -14.14 10.35
N HIS A 209 -6.82 -12.94 10.95
CA HIS A 209 -7.26 -12.71 12.33
C HIS A 209 -8.71 -13.15 12.58
N PHE A 210 -9.60 -12.86 11.64
CA PHE A 210 -10.99 -13.33 11.71
C PHE A 210 -11.11 -14.85 11.60
N ARG A 211 -10.38 -15.47 10.67
CA ARG A 211 -10.48 -16.89 10.33
C ARG A 211 -9.88 -17.81 11.39
N LEU A 212 -8.77 -17.39 11.97
CA LEU A 212 -8.08 -18.08 13.06
C LEU A 212 -8.71 -17.81 14.43
N GLY A 213 -9.67 -16.88 14.50
CA GLY A 213 -10.42 -16.61 15.71
C GLY A 213 -9.64 -15.79 16.74
N HIS A 214 -8.80 -14.86 16.30
CA HIS A 214 -8.03 -13.96 17.17
C HIS A 214 -8.89 -12.82 17.76
N LEU A 215 -10.09 -12.57 17.22
CA LEU A 215 -10.94 -11.46 17.68
C LEU A 215 -11.32 -11.51 19.17
N PRO A 216 -11.62 -12.66 19.80
CA PRO A 216 -11.95 -12.71 21.23
C PRO A 216 -10.77 -12.42 22.15
N SER A 217 -9.54 -12.74 21.73
CA SER A 217 -8.29 -12.51 22.47
C SER A 217 -7.65 -11.15 22.20
N ALA A 218 -8.03 -10.49 21.11
CA ALA A 218 -7.51 -9.18 20.75
C ALA A 218 -7.82 -8.12 21.81
N VAL A 219 -6.79 -7.38 22.18
CA VAL A 219 -6.89 -6.24 23.09
C VAL A 219 -7.62 -5.12 22.37
N VAL A 220 -8.64 -4.58 23.02
CA VAL A 220 -9.32 -3.37 22.53
C VAL A 220 -8.45 -2.17 22.88
N ALA A 221 -7.80 -1.60 21.88
CA ALA A 221 -7.03 -0.38 22.02
C ALA A 221 -7.94 0.82 21.68
N ARG A 222 -7.85 1.88 22.47
CA ARG A 222 -8.41 3.17 22.05
C ARG A 222 -7.40 3.84 21.14
N ALA A 223 -7.74 3.96 19.87
CA ALA A 223 -6.90 4.67 18.91
C ALA A 223 -7.42 6.09 18.71
N ALA A 224 -6.53 7.05 18.56
CA ALA A 224 -6.86 8.33 17.96
C ALA A 224 -7.12 8.07 16.47
N LEU A 225 -8.37 7.77 16.12
CA LEU A 225 -8.78 7.56 14.73
C LEU A 225 -9.32 8.87 14.18
N ALA A 226 -8.60 9.45 13.22
CA ALA A 226 -8.97 10.65 12.45
C ALA A 226 -9.75 11.74 13.22
N GLY A 227 -9.02 12.64 13.86
CA GLY A 227 -9.51 13.91 14.40
C GLY A 227 -8.36 14.90 14.52
N ASP A 228 -8.60 16.13 14.09
CA ASP A 228 -7.66 17.26 14.19
C ASP A 228 -7.58 17.71 15.66
N ASP A 229 -6.78 17.03 16.47
CA ASP A 229 -6.55 17.39 17.87
C ASP A 229 -5.39 18.39 17.97
N SER A 230 -5.63 19.60 17.48
CA SER A 230 -4.86 20.77 17.91
C SER A 230 -5.22 21.23 19.33
N GLN A 231 -6.20 20.61 20.02
CA GLN A 231 -6.49 20.83 21.44
C GLN A 231 -7.05 19.56 22.10
N GLY A 232 -6.37 19.08 23.15
CA GLY A 232 -6.55 17.76 23.74
C GLY A 232 -8.00 17.36 24.08
N GLN A 233 -8.51 16.37 23.34
CA GLN A 233 -9.69 15.60 23.72
C GLN A 233 -9.39 14.09 23.78
N ASP A 234 -10.19 13.41 24.60
CA ASP A 234 -10.14 11.98 24.89
C ASP A 234 -9.96 11.08 23.65
N PRO A 235 -9.25 9.94 23.77
CA PRO A 235 -9.11 9.00 22.66
C PRO A 235 -10.47 8.41 22.26
N LYS A 236 -10.93 8.71 21.04
CA LYS A 236 -12.23 8.26 20.48
C LYS A 236 -12.05 7.07 19.53
N GLY A 237 -12.65 5.94 19.90
CA GLY A 237 -12.81 4.77 19.03
C GLY A 237 -12.03 3.53 19.49
N GLU A 238 -12.67 2.36 19.43
CA GLU A 238 -12.10 1.07 19.79
C GLU A 238 -11.61 0.31 18.55
N VAL A 239 -10.30 0.08 18.46
CA VAL A 239 -9.66 -0.82 17.49
C VAL A 239 -9.13 -2.06 18.19
N ARG A 240 -8.79 -3.09 17.42
CA ARG A 240 -8.18 -4.31 17.94
C ARG A 240 -6.68 -4.31 17.70
N ALA A 241 -5.93 -4.63 18.74
CA ALA A 241 -4.52 -4.99 18.69
C ALA A 241 -4.39 -6.47 19.07
N TYR A 242 -3.47 -7.18 18.43
CA TYR A 242 -3.29 -8.61 18.63
C TYR A 242 -2.01 -8.88 19.43
N MET A 243 -1.82 -10.11 19.86
CA MET A 243 -0.55 -10.53 20.46
C MET A 243 0.45 -10.89 19.36
N HIS A 244 1.75 -10.83 19.67
CA HIS A 244 2.83 -11.17 18.73
C HIS A 244 2.59 -12.50 17.99
N ALA A 245 2.22 -13.57 18.72
CA ALA A 245 1.97 -14.88 18.12
C ALA A 245 0.77 -14.88 17.15
N GLU A 246 -0.26 -14.09 17.43
CA GLU A 246 -1.45 -13.98 16.58
C GLU A 246 -1.15 -13.21 15.29
N GLU A 247 -0.33 -12.16 15.36
CA GLU A 247 0.19 -11.44 14.19
C GLU A 247 0.98 -12.38 13.27
N LEU A 248 1.89 -13.17 13.82
CA LEU A 248 2.68 -14.14 13.02
C LEU A 248 1.81 -15.25 12.42
N GLN A 249 0.78 -15.71 13.13
CA GLN A 249 -0.16 -16.69 12.59
C GLN A 249 -1.03 -16.10 11.46
N ALA A 250 -1.47 -14.85 11.61
CA ALA A 250 -2.20 -14.14 10.57
C ALA A 250 -1.31 -13.85 9.35
N ASP A 251 -0.03 -13.52 9.55
CA ASP A 251 0.98 -13.40 8.50
C ASP A 251 1.13 -14.70 7.73
N ALA A 252 1.31 -15.83 8.41
CA ALA A 252 1.45 -17.15 7.79
C ALA A 252 0.18 -17.56 7.02
N PHE A 253 -1.01 -17.25 7.56
CA PHE A 253 -2.28 -17.48 6.86
C PHE A 253 -2.37 -16.64 5.58
N ALA A 254 -2.12 -15.34 5.69
CA ALA A 254 -2.22 -14.40 4.58
C ALA A 254 -1.21 -14.72 3.49
N ALA A 255 -0.01 -15.11 3.91
CA ALA A 255 1.06 -15.59 3.09
C ALA A 255 0.64 -16.76 2.20
N ASP A 256 0.19 -17.84 2.83
CA ASP A 256 -0.24 -19.04 2.12
C ASP A 256 -1.44 -18.76 1.20
N ALA A 257 -2.41 -17.98 1.67
CA ALA A 257 -3.55 -17.56 0.87
C ALA A 257 -3.12 -16.70 -0.33
N TYR A 258 -2.23 -15.74 -0.14
CA TYR A 258 -1.71 -14.88 -1.21
C TYR A 258 -1.05 -15.71 -2.31
N LEU A 259 -0.13 -16.61 -1.94
CA LEU A 259 0.53 -17.48 -2.91
C LEU A 259 -0.39 -18.50 -3.57
N ARG A 260 -1.53 -18.89 -2.97
CA ARG A 260 -2.53 -19.70 -3.68
C ARG A 260 -3.27 -18.92 -4.77
N LEU A 261 -3.48 -17.62 -4.55
CA LEU A 261 -4.12 -16.75 -5.53
C LEU A 261 -3.24 -16.52 -6.76
N MET A 262 -1.91 -16.56 -6.59
CA MET A 262 -0.98 -16.17 -7.65
C MET A 262 -0.88 -17.17 -8.84
N PRO A 263 -0.92 -18.50 -8.66
CA PRO A 263 -1.01 -19.48 -9.77
C PRO A 263 -2.37 -19.52 -10.47
N LEU A 264 -3.46 -19.14 -9.79
CA LEU A 264 -4.82 -19.10 -10.35
C LEU A 264 -5.04 -17.93 -11.33
N GLU A 265 -3.95 -17.25 -11.67
CA GLU A 265 -3.94 -15.95 -12.29
C GLU A 265 -3.06 -15.92 -13.54
N LEU A 266 -2.81 -17.03 -14.24
CA LEU A 266 -2.14 -16.98 -15.55
C LEU A 266 -2.79 -15.96 -16.52
N THR A 267 -4.11 -15.75 -16.39
CA THR A 267 -4.87 -14.74 -17.14
C THR A 267 -4.63 -13.30 -16.69
N VAL A 268 -4.19 -13.06 -15.44
CA VAL A 268 -3.94 -11.70 -14.94
C VAL A 268 -2.46 -11.42 -14.65
N ARG A 269 -1.61 -12.41 -14.39
CA ARG A 269 -0.17 -12.34 -14.71
C ARG A 269 0.09 -12.11 -16.21
N GLY A 270 -0.84 -12.53 -17.08
CA GLY A 270 -0.85 -12.17 -18.49
C GLY A 270 -1.39 -10.76 -18.80
N ARG A 271 -1.94 -10.05 -17.82
CA ARG A 271 -2.50 -8.67 -17.94
C ARG A 271 -1.85 -7.64 -17.00
N MET A 272 -1.08 -8.11 -16.01
CA MET A 272 -0.24 -7.37 -15.08
C MET A 272 1.19 -7.74 -15.48
N GLU A 273 1.94 -6.78 -16.00
CA GLU A 273 3.27 -7.00 -16.63
C GLU A 273 4.38 -7.44 -15.65
N PHE A 274 4.03 -7.88 -14.42
CA PHE A 274 4.98 -8.07 -13.31
C PHE A 274 5.37 -9.52 -13.03
N GLY A 275 5.00 -10.46 -13.90
CA GLY A 275 5.52 -11.83 -13.89
C GLY A 275 5.46 -12.52 -12.52
N GLN A 276 6.62 -12.94 -12.00
CA GLN A 276 6.80 -13.63 -10.71
C GLN A 276 7.31 -12.69 -9.60
N GLN A 277 7.56 -11.42 -9.94
CA GLN A 277 8.13 -10.44 -9.02
C GLN A 277 7.13 -10.04 -7.93
N ILE A 278 5.83 -10.00 -8.23
CA ILE A 278 4.77 -9.67 -7.26
C ILE A 278 4.58 -10.74 -6.17
N ASP A 279 5.09 -11.96 -6.37
CA ASP A 279 4.99 -13.02 -5.37
C ASP A 279 5.67 -12.62 -4.04
N HIS A 280 6.63 -11.70 -4.10
CA HIS A 280 7.38 -11.18 -2.95
C HIS A 280 6.78 -9.91 -2.35
N ALA A 281 5.64 -9.43 -2.84
CA ALA A 281 5.01 -8.20 -2.35
C ALA A 281 4.84 -8.15 -0.82
N PRO A 282 4.43 -9.25 -0.12
CA PRO A 282 4.37 -9.27 1.35
C PRO A 282 5.70 -8.97 2.02
N LEU A 283 6.79 -9.55 1.51
CA LEU A 283 8.13 -9.38 2.06
C LEU A 283 8.64 -7.97 1.80
N ILE A 284 8.55 -7.52 0.55
CA ILE A 284 8.96 -6.18 0.12
C ILE A 284 8.22 -5.10 0.91
N GLY A 285 6.90 -5.23 1.08
CA GLY A 285 6.12 -4.23 1.81
C GLY A 285 6.51 -4.12 3.29
N MET A 286 6.89 -5.23 3.94
CA MET A 286 7.43 -5.17 5.30
C MET A 286 8.77 -4.45 5.39
N GLU A 287 9.65 -4.65 4.41
CA GLU A 287 10.93 -3.93 4.35
C GLU A 287 10.72 -2.43 4.07
N VAL A 288 9.75 -2.07 3.22
CA VAL A 288 9.34 -0.68 2.99
C VAL A 288 8.78 -0.04 4.27
N ILE A 289 7.90 -0.74 5.01
CA ILE A 289 7.39 -0.24 6.29
C ILE A 289 8.53 -0.05 7.29
N ASN A 290 9.49 -0.98 7.36
CA ASN A 290 10.66 -0.84 8.21
C ASN A 290 11.45 0.43 7.85
N LEU A 291 11.79 0.63 6.57
CA LEU A 291 12.49 1.82 6.10
C LEU A 291 11.70 3.10 6.44
N ALA A 292 10.39 3.10 6.20
CA ALA A 292 9.52 4.24 6.50
C ALA A 292 9.54 4.58 8.00
N MET A 293 9.43 3.58 8.88
CA MET A 293 9.51 3.77 10.34
C MET A 293 10.87 4.33 10.78
N ARG A 294 11.98 3.88 10.16
CA ARG A 294 13.32 4.39 10.44
C ARG A 294 13.48 5.85 10.02
N LEU A 295 13.10 6.19 8.80
CA LEU A 295 13.15 7.55 8.26
C LEU A 295 12.24 8.51 9.04
N ALA A 296 11.12 7.98 9.54
CA ALA A 296 10.17 8.69 10.37
C ALA A 296 10.65 8.93 11.83
N GLY A 297 11.81 8.39 12.24
CA GLY A 297 12.26 8.44 13.62
C GLY A 297 11.37 7.64 14.59
N ARG A 298 10.47 6.78 14.08
CA ARG A 298 9.54 5.95 14.87
C ARG A 298 10.18 4.64 15.32
N SER A 299 11.46 4.66 15.68
CA SER A 299 12.19 3.45 16.08
C SER A 299 11.62 2.79 17.35
N GLY A 300 10.92 3.54 18.19
CA GLY A 300 10.22 3.00 19.36
C GLY A 300 9.08 2.02 19.00
N ASP A 301 8.40 2.24 17.87
CA ASP A 301 7.30 1.37 17.43
C ASP A 301 7.78 0.00 16.94
N LEU A 302 9.07 -0.11 16.60
CA LEU A 302 9.73 -1.38 16.27
C LEU A 302 9.96 -2.27 17.51
N THR A 303 9.66 -1.76 18.70
CA THR A 303 9.79 -2.51 19.97
C THR A 303 8.44 -2.78 20.63
N SER A 304 7.35 -2.67 19.86
CA SER A 304 5.98 -2.89 20.33
C SER A 304 5.79 -4.30 20.91
N SER A 305 5.10 -4.39 22.05
CA SER A 305 4.73 -5.66 22.68
C SER A 305 3.50 -6.31 22.03
N THR A 306 2.74 -5.56 21.23
CA THR A 306 1.51 -6.03 20.56
C THR A 306 1.72 -6.32 19.08
N HIS A 307 2.70 -5.70 18.43
CA HIS A 307 2.97 -5.94 17.02
C HIS A 307 4.46 -6.26 16.82
N PRO A 308 4.80 -7.42 16.24
CA PRO A 308 6.17 -7.73 15.91
C PRO A 308 6.75 -6.68 14.96
N ALA A 309 8.05 -6.39 15.08
CA ALA A 309 8.72 -5.49 14.15
C ALA A 309 8.56 -6.00 12.70
N PRO A 310 8.43 -5.10 11.70
CA PRO A 310 8.22 -5.51 10.31
C PRO A 310 9.28 -6.50 9.79
N LEU A 311 10.55 -6.33 10.14
CA LEU A 311 11.61 -7.27 9.74
C LEU A 311 11.50 -8.66 10.42
N THR A 312 10.93 -8.71 11.63
CA THR A 312 10.61 -9.99 12.30
C THR A 312 9.51 -10.72 11.54
N ARG A 313 8.44 -10.00 11.17
CA ARG A 313 7.33 -10.53 10.35
C ARG A 313 7.84 -11.01 8.99
N ARG A 314 8.67 -10.20 8.33
CA ARG A 314 9.31 -10.53 7.04
C ARG A 314 10.18 -11.78 7.12
N SER A 315 10.92 -11.96 8.20
CA SER A 315 11.76 -13.15 8.39
C SER A 315 10.91 -14.42 8.56
N ALA A 316 9.92 -14.37 9.47
CA ALA A 316 9.00 -15.49 9.70
C ALA A 316 8.20 -15.88 8.44
N MET A 317 7.77 -14.87 7.68
CA MET A 317 7.16 -15.07 6.36
C MET A 317 8.14 -15.73 5.40
N ALA A 318 9.35 -15.18 5.24
CA ALA A 318 10.34 -15.71 4.29
C ALA A 318 10.66 -17.19 4.54
N ASP A 319 10.83 -17.60 5.79
CA ASP A 319 11.07 -19.00 6.16
C ASP A 319 9.96 -19.94 5.69
N SER A 320 8.72 -19.44 5.66
CA SER A 320 7.53 -20.18 5.23
C SER A 320 7.35 -20.18 3.70
N PHE A 321 7.94 -19.19 3.01
CA PHE A 321 7.67 -18.88 1.61
C PHE A 321 8.78 -19.27 0.64
N GLU A 322 10.05 -19.11 1.05
CA GLU A 322 11.20 -19.16 0.16
C GLU A 322 11.30 -20.44 -0.70
N PRO A 323 10.90 -21.63 -0.20
CA PRO A 323 10.87 -22.85 -1.00
C PRO A 323 9.86 -22.83 -2.15
N ARG A 324 8.82 -21.99 -2.07
CA ARG A 324 7.72 -21.90 -3.05
C ARG A 324 7.99 -20.90 -4.17
N PHE A 325 8.93 -19.99 -3.98
CA PHE A 325 9.30 -19.03 -5.02
C PHE A 325 10.11 -19.68 -6.13
N THR A 326 10.00 -19.13 -7.33
CA THR A 326 10.88 -19.53 -8.44
C THR A 326 12.29 -19.00 -8.22
N LEU A 327 13.27 -19.59 -8.91
CA LEU A 327 14.65 -19.09 -8.86
C LEU A 327 14.73 -17.63 -9.33
N ALA A 328 14.05 -17.31 -10.43
CA ALA A 328 13.99 -15.93 -10.96
C ALA A 328 13.37 -14.95 -9.95
N GLY A 329 12.30 -15.36 -9.28
CA GLY A 329 11.67 -14.57 -8.22
C GLY A 329 12.61 -14.31 -7.05
N ARG A 330 13.33 -15.34 -6.56
CA ARG A 330 14.32 -15.18 -5.49
C ARG A 330 15.49 -14.27 -5.89
N SER A 331 16.00 -14.40 -7.12
CA SER A 331 17.05 -13.53 -7.64
C SER A 331 16.59 -12.08 -7.73
N PHE A 332 15.36 -11.84 -8.20
CA PHE A 332 14.75 -10.51 -8.19
C PHE A 332 14.64 -9.95 -6.77
N TYR A 333 14.12 -10.74 -5.82
CA TYR A 333 13.94 -10.29 -4.45
C TYR A 333 15.28 -9.95 -3.78
N ALA A 334 16.32 -10.75 -4.00
CA ALA A 334 17.66 -10.43 -3.53
C ALA A 334 18.20 -9.11 -4.10
N ALA A 335 17.97 -8.86 -5.40
CA ALA A 335 18.34 -7.60 -6.04
C ALA A 335 17.55 -6.42 -5.46
N TRP A 336 16.23 -6.58 -5.27
CA TRP A 336 15.39 -5.59 -4.62
C TRP A 336 15.89 -5.24 -3.22
N THR A 337 16.14 -6.24 -2.36
CA THR A 337 16.62 -6.01 -0.99
C THR A 337 17.96 -5.28 -1.00
N ALA A 338 18.87 -5.61 -1.92
CA ALA A 338 20.12 -4.87 -2.07
C ALA A 338 19.88 -3.39 -2.43
N ARG A 339 18.99 -3.11 -3.39
CA ARG A 339 18.61 -1.73 -3.76
C ARG A 339 17.97 -0.97 -2.61
N LEU A 340 17.08 -1.61 -1.85
CA LEU A 340 16.44 -0.99 -0.70
C LEU A 340 17.46 -0.61 0.37
N ILE A 341 18.43 -1.49 0.64
CA ILE A 341 19.53 -1.22 1.57
C ILE A 341 20.35 -0.03 1.10
N GLU A 342 20.78 -0.02 -0.16
CA GLU A 342 21.58 1.09 -0.71
C GLU A 342 20.80 2.42 -0.66
N ALA A 343 19.51 2.41 -1.00
CA ALA A 343 18.64 3.58 -0.88
C ALA A 343 18.50 4.03 0.58
N GLY A 344 18.36 3.10 1.52
CA GLY A 344 18.34 3.38 2.95
C GLY A 344 19.63 4.03 3.44
N GLU A 345 20.79 3.51 3.03
CA GLU A 345 22.12 4.09 3.35
C GLU A 345 22.24 5.52 2.77
N ALA A 346 21.84 5.73 1.52
CA ALA A 346 21.80 7.05 0.89
C ALA A 346 20.85 8.03 1.59
N LEU A 347 19.80 7.52 2.24
CA LEU A 347 18.87 8.32 3.06
C LEU A 347 19.32 8.47 4.52
N GLY A 348 20.47 7.91 4.91
CA GLY A 348 21.06 8.02 6.24
C GLY A 348 20.61 6.94 7.24
N VAL A 349 19.99 5.86 6.78
CA VAL A 349 19.64 4.70 7.60
C VAL A 349 20.77 3.67 7.54
N PRO A 350 21.35 3.25 8.69
CA PRO A 350 22.40 2.24 8.71
C PRO A 350 21.98 0.92 8.05
N ARG A 351 22.89 0.32 7.26
CA ARG A 351 22.68 -0.93 6.50
C ARG A 351 22.00 -2.06 7.28
N HIS A 352 22.40 -2.27 8.53
CA HIS A 352 21.88 -3.36 9.36
C HIS A 352 20.48 -3.11 9.93
N LEU A 353 19.92 -1.92 9.68
CA LEU A 353 18.60 -1.48 10.16
C LEU A 353 17.56 -1.37 9.04
N VAL A 354 17.98 -1.53 7.78
CA VAL A 354 17.12 -1.63 6.60
C VAL A 354 16.79 -3.09 6.38
#